data_AF-A0A815CM39-F1
#
_entry.id   AF-A0A815CM39-F1
#
_cell.length_a   1.000
_cell.length_b   1.000
_cell.length_c   1.000
_cell.angle_alpha   90.00
_cell.angle_beta   90.00
_cell.angle_gamma   90.00
#
_symmetry.space_group_name_H-M   'P 1'
#
loop_
_entity.id
_entity.type
_entity.pdbx_description
1 polymer ?
#
loop_
_entity_poly.entity_id
_entity_poly.type
_entity_poly.pdbx_seq_one_letter_code
_entity_poly.pdbx_strand_id
1 'polypeptide(L)'
;MVLVRKRRGGRRHKKLKAIDPFYSGPRKLLVDKKLVGANQAPKKGEKIDNKVTHRFQEFLENKKHAEEVRKASKKKNKNKFKQEPTVDPEYPELDQKANETDRNYIQRLDHEAKFALNRARYESKYDVKLVNTVKGDHHQFEVKKEKSQRSEKRLKRLQGKKDDYKLKKEEKKLKNDDFNIFQDKPKFGEIVHEPPTLTFSKRSRIDTSKEAKFALNRARYESKYDVKLVNTVKGDHHQFEVKKEKSQRSEKRLKRLQGKKDDYKLKKEEKKLKNDDFNIFQDKPKFGEIVHEPPTLTFSKRSRIDTSKVKLAFC
;
A
#
# COMPACT_ATOMS: atom_id res chain seq x y z
N MET A 1 18.86 13.73 -26.74
CA MET A 1 19.42 14.13 -25.44
C MET A 1 18.72 13.36 -24.31
N VAL A 2 19.39 12.41 -23.66
CA VAL A 2 18.80 11.64 -22.55
C VAL A 2 19.01 12.40 -21.24
N LEU A 3 17.94 12.96 -20.69
CA LEU A 3 17.94 13.64 -19.40
C LEU A 3 18.15 12.63 -18.26
N VAL A 4 19.41 12.47 -17.84
CA VAL A 4 19.79 11.67 -16.67
C VAL A 4 19.27 12.37 -15.40
N ARG A 5 18.12 11.90 -14.88
CA ARG A 5 17.53 12.43 -13.64
C ARG A 5 18.42 12.08 -12.43
N LYS A 6 19.07 13.10 -11.86
CA LYS A 6 19.86 13.04 -10.63
C LYS A 6 18.99 12.51 -9.48
N ARG A 7 19.33 11.34 -8.93
CA ARG A 7 18.61 10.72 -7.81
C ARG A 7 18.66 11.64 -6.60
N ARG A 8 17.50 12.11 -6.11
CA ARG A 8 17.39 12.88 -4.87
C ARG A 8 17.91 12.01 -3.72
N GLY A 9 18.99 12.44 -3.08
CA GLY A 9 19.56 11.77 -1.91
C GLY A 9 18.49 11.58 -0.83
N GLY A 10 18.44 10.39 -0.22
CA GLY A 10 17.45 10.06 0.79
C GLY A 10 17.51 11.03 1.97
N ARG A 11 16.33 11.32 2.57
CA ARG A 11 16.15 12.03 3.85
C ARG A 11 16.79 11.25 5.01
N ARG A 12 18.10 11.09 5.00
CA ARG A 12 18.84 10.76 6.21
C ARG A 12 18.92 12.05 7.00
N HIS A 13 18.36 12.03 8.21
CA HIS A 13 18.47 13.15 9.14
C HIS A 13 19.95 13.48 9.28
N LYS A 14 20.35 14.68 8.84
CA LYS A 14 21.68 15.20 9.14
C LYS A 14 21.73 15.31 10.65
N LYS A 15 22.51 14.47 11.31
CA LYS A 15 22.80 14.63 12.74
C LYS A 15 23.40 16.02 12.87
N LEU A 16 22.65 16.97 13.45
CA LEU A 16 23.19 18.27 13.82
C LEU A 16 24.33 17.96 14.77
N LYS A 17 25.58 18.17 14.33
CA LYS A 17 26.70 18.15 15.25
C LYS A 17 26.44 19.31 16.19
N ALA A 18 26.29 19.04 17.48
CA ALA A 18 26.20 20.08 18.49
C ALA A 18 27.51 20.89 18.40
N ILE A 19 27.43 22.06 17.79
CA ILE A 19 28.52 23.03 17.78
C ILE A 19 28.24 23.89 19.00
N ASP A 20 29.16 23.87 19.96
CA ASP A 20 29.12 24.79 21.09
C ASP A 20 29.12 26.23 20.55
N PRO A 21 28.05 27.03 20.78
CA PRO A 21 27.92 28.37 20.25
C PRO A 21 28.99 29.33 20.80
N PHE A 22 29.69 28.97 21.88
CA PHE A 22 30.71 29.81 22.51
C PHE A 22 32.15 29.47 22.09
N TYR A 23 32.36 28.49 21.22
CA TYR A 23 33.71 28.10 20.77
C TYR A 23 34.21 28.98 19.60
N SER A 24 35.05 29.98 19.90
CA SER A 24 35.66 30.90 18.93
C SER A 24 37.09 30.54 18.50
N GLY A 25 37.65 29.44 19.02
CA GLY A 25 39.04 29.05 18.75
C GLY A 25 39.26 28.35 17.39
N PRO A 26 40.50 28.40 16.84
CA PRO A 26 40.86 27.60 15.67
C PRO A 26 40.69 26.11 16.02
N ARG A 27 39.81 25.43 15.28
CA ARG A 27 39.52 24.00 15.48
C ARG A 27 40.82 23.20 15.30
N LYS A 28 41.47 22.85 16.41
CA LYS A 28 42.52 21.84 16.42
C LYS A 28 41.83 20.52 16.11
N LEU A 29 41.80 20.15 14.84
CA LEU A 29 41.62 18.76 14.44
C LEU A 29 42.79 18.01 15.08
N LEU A 30 42.60 17.53 16.31
CA LEU A 30 43.46 16.52 16.94
C LEU A 30 43.28 15.24 16.12
N VAL A 31 43.79 15.26 14.89
CA VAL A 31 44.04 14.06 14.11
C VAL A 31 45.30 13.52 14.76
N ASP A 32 45.15 12.49 15.58
CA ASP A 32 46.29 11.76 16.09
C ASP A 32 47.20 11.45 14.90
N LYS A 33 48.46 11.89 14.96
CA LYS A 33 49.43 11.67 13.87
C LYS A 33 49.55 10.19 13.51
N LYS A 34 49.21 9.29 14.45
CA LYS A 34 49.13 7.83 14.29
C LYS A 34 47.97 7.36 13.40
N LEU A 35 46.90 8.16 13.24
CA LEU A 35 45.75 7.85 12.38
C LEU A 35 45.90 8.41 10.95
N VAL A 36 46.94 9.20 10.68
CA VAL A 36 47.31 9.69 9.34
C VAL A 36 47.91 8.53 8.54
N GLY A 37 47.05 7.63 8.07
CA GLY A 37 47.46 6.42 7.36
C GLY A 37 46.52 5.23 7.54
N ALA A 38 45.66 5.25 8.57
CA ALA A 38 44.76 4.13 8.88
C ALA A 38 43.72 3.84 7.79
N ASN A 39 43.41 4.82 6.93
CA ASN A 39 42.50 4.67 5.80
C ASN A 39 43.21 4.53 4.45
N GLN A 40 44.54 4.43 4.42
CA GLN A 40 45.25 4.16 3.18
C GLN A 40 45.09 2.68 2.82
N ALA A 41 44.73 2.41 1.58
CA ALA A 41 44.69 1.04 1.08
C ALA A 41 46.09 0.42 1.21
N PRO A 42 46.22 -0.85 1.62
CA PRO A 42 47.52 -1.51 1.73
C PRO A 42 48.27 -1.42 0.39
N LYS A 43 49.59 -1.22 0.47
CA LYS A 43 50.44 -1.08 -0.72
C LYS A 43 50.42 -2.41 -1.49
N LYS A 44 50.18 -2.34 -2.81
CA LYS A 44 50.19 -3.52 -3.68
C LYS A 44 51.57 -4.20 -3.58
N GLY A 45 51.61 -5.42 -3.05
CA GLY A 45 52.84 -6.23 -2.94
C GLY A 45 53.20 -6.62 -1.51
N GLU A 46 52.62 -5.97 -0.50
CA GLU A 46 52.80 -6.37 0.89
C GLU A 46 51.94 -7.63 1.14
N LYS A 47 52.59 -8.80 1.21
CA LYS A 47 51.95 -10.07 1.60
C LYS A 47 51.62 -9.95 3.09
N ILE A 48 50.46 -9.39 3.37
CA ILE A 48 49.90 -9.41 4.72
C ILE A 48 49.52 -10.87 4.98
N ASP A 49 50.34 -11.59 5.75
CA ASP A 49 50.12 -12.98 6.20
C ASP A 49 48.97 -13.09 7.21
N ASN A 50 47.93 -12.27 7.04
CA ASN A 50 46.67 -12.46 7.72
C ASN A 50 46.04 -13.72 7.13
N LYS A 51 46.35 -14.87 7.74
CA LYS A 51 45.60 -16.11 7.59
C LYS A 51 44.16 -15.79 7.96
N VAL A 52 43.40 -15.44 6.94
CA VAL A 52 41.97 -15.23 7.00
C VAL A 52 41.38 -16.48 7.63
N THR A 53 40.67 -16.34 8.74
CA THR A 53 40.15 -17.49 9.48
C THR A 53 39.33 -18.40 8.57
N HIS A 54 39.41 -19.71 8.75
CA HIS A 54 38.74 -20.72 7.92
C HIS A 54 37.25 -20.37 7.66
N ARG A 55 36.55 -19.89 8.70
CA ARG A 55 35.16 -19.45 8.61
C ARG A 55 34.92 -18.30 7.63
N PHE A 56 35.88 -17.39 7.50
CA PHE A 56 35.76 -16.29 6.55
C PHE A 56 36.08 -16.73 5.12
N GLN A 57 36.95 -17.73 4.95
CA GLN A 57 37.17 -18.37 3.65
C GLN A 57 35.89 -19.09 3.17
N GLU A 58 35.26 -19.89 4.03
CA GLU A 58 33.96 -20.51 3.76
C GLU A 58 32.89 -19.47 3.40
N PHE A 59 32.87 -18.33 4.09
CA PHE A 59 31.92 -17.26 3.80
C PHE A 59 32.15 -16.66 2.40
N LEU A 60 33.41 -16.46 1.98
CA LEU A 60 33.73 -15.97 0.64
C LEU A 60 33.35 -16.98 -0.44
N GLU A 61 33.59 -18.26 -0.21
CA GLU A 61 33.21 -19.34 -1.13
C GLU A 61 31.68 -19.43 -1.28
N ASN A 62 30.94 -19.42 -0.18
CA ASN A 62 29.48 -19.39 -0.18
C ASN A 62 28.93 -18.17 -0.92
N LYS A 63 29.57 -17.01 -0.77
CA LYS A 63 29.19 -15.79 -1.48
C LYS A 63 29.43 -15.89 -2.99
N LYS A 64 30.56 -16.47 -3.40
CA LYS A 64 30.87 -16.73 -4.83
C LYS A 64 29.85 -17.70 -5.43
N HIS A 65 29.59 -18.82 -4.76
CA HIS A 65 28.60 -19.80 -5.20
C HIS A 65 27.19 -19.20 -5.31
N ALA A 66 26.77 -18.39 -4.33
CA ALA A 66 25.49 -17.69 -4.38
C ALA A 66 25.39 -16.69 -5.55
N GLU A 67 26.48 -15.99 -5.89
CA GLU A 67 26.53 -15.13 -7.07
C GLU A 67 26.43 -15.91 -8.38
N GLU A 68 27.10 -17.06 -8.48
CA GLU A 68 27.05 -17.93 -9.67
C GLU A 68 25.66 -18.49 -9.91
N VAL A 69 25.01 -19.01 -8.86
CA VAL A 69 23.60 -19.46 -8.92
C VAL A 69 22.68 -18.32 -9.35
N ARG A 70 22.92 -17.10 -8.84
CA ARG A 70 22.14 -15.91 -9.22
C ARG A 70 22.40 -15.46 -10.66
N LYS A 71 23.61 -15.61 -11.18
CA LYS A 71 23.94 -15.33 -12.59
C LYS A 71 23.35 -16.41 -13.52
N ALA A 72 23.40 -17.68 -13.14
CA ALA A 72 22.83 -18.80 -13.89
C ALA A 72 21.29 -18.71 -14.00
N SER A 73 20.61 -18.40 -12.89
CA SER A 73 19.15 -18.18 -12.88
C SER A 73 18.73 -16.97 -13.73
N LYS A 74 19.53 -15.90 -13.77
CA LYS A 74 19.28 -14.76 -14.67
C LYS A 74 19.46 -15.12 -16.15
N LYS A 75 20.43 -15.96 -16.52
CA LYS A 75 20.62 -16.41 -17.91
C LYS A 75 19.45 -17.29 -18.38
N LYS A 76 18.94 -18.19 -17.52
CA LYS A 76 17.79 -19.06 -17.85
C LYS A 76 16.45 -18.31 -18.01
N ASN A 77 16.31 -17.11 -17.44
CA ASN A 77 15.10 -16.29 -17.56
C ASN A 77 15.10 -15.31 -18.74
N LYS A 78 16.20 -15.17 -19.50
CA LYS A 78 16.23 -14.28 -20.67
C LYS A 78 15.55 -14.87 -21.92
N ASN A 79 15.38 -16.20 -21.99
CA ASN A 79 14.81 -16.88 -23.17
C ASN A 79 13.36 -17.37 -22.96
N LYS A 80 12.66 -16.95 -21.90
CA LYS A 80 11.25 -17.31 -21.66
C LYS A 80 10.24 -16.21 -22.01
N PHE A 81 10.71 -15.03 -22.41
CA PHE A 81 9.88 -14.11 -23.18
C PHE A 81 10.11 -14.44 -24.66
N LYS A 82 9.56 -15.58 -25.11
CA LYS A 82 9.04 -15.58 -26.47
C LYS A 82 7.93 -14.55 -26.41
N GLN A 83 8.16 -13.37 -26.99
CA GLN A 83 7.06 -12.48 -27.31
C GLN A 83 6.14 -13.34 -28.16
N GLU A 84 5.04 -13.81 -27.59
CA GLU A 84 3.88 -14.12 -28.43
C GLU A 84 3.70 -12.90 -29.32
N PRO A 85 3.42 -13.06 -30.63
CA PRO A 85 3.14 -11.94 -31.49
C PRO A 85 2.10 -11.12 -30.76
N THR A 86 2.51 -9.95 -30.27
CA THR A 86 1.60 -8.97 -29.72
C THR A 86 0.76 -8.61 -30.92
N VAL A 87 -0.39 -9.26 -31.04
CA VAL A 87 -1.50 -8.76 -31.82
C VAL A 87 -1.75 -7.41 -31.16
N ASP A 88 -1.22 -6.36 -31.77
CA ASP A 88 -1.45 -5.01 -31.29
C ASP A 88 -2.96 -4.89 -31.22
N PRO A 89 -3.53 -4.63 -30.02
CA PRO A 89 -4.96 -4.53 -29.92
C PRO A 89 -5.40 -3.46 -30.92
N GLU A 90 -6.24 -3.83 -31.88
CA GLU A 90 -6.77 -2.91 -32.89
C GLU A 90 -7.43 -1.76 -32.14
N TYR A 91 -6.72 -0.65 -32.05
CA TYR A 91 -7.25 0.58 -31.52
C TYR A 91 -8.06 1.22 -32.65
N PRO A 92 -9.31 1.60 -32.41
CA PRO A 92 -10.07 2.31 -33.42
C PRO A 92 -9.31 3.59 -33.79
N GLU A 93 -9.06 3.78 -35.07
CA GLU A 93 -8.47 5.01 -35.59
C GLU A 93 -9.44 6.17 -35.29
N LEU A 94 -8.93 7.21 -34.66
CA LEU A 94 -9.73 8.35 -34.23
C LEU A 94 -9.69 9.43 -35.30
N ASP A 95 -10.51 9.26 -36.32
CA ASP A 95 -10.62 10.22 -37.41
C ASP A 95 -11.42 11.46 -37.00
N GLN A 96 -11.05 12.62 -37.54
CA GLN A 96 -11.79 13.86 -37.36
C GLN A 96 -13.18 13.73 -37.99
N LYS A 97 -14.23 14.16 -37.26
CA LYS A 97 -15.59 14.10 -37.79
C LYS A 97 -15.83 15.22 -38.80
N ALA A 98 -16.70 14.98 -39.78
CA ALA A 98 -16.98 15.91 -40.89
C ALA A 98 -17.32 17.36 -40.44
N ASN A 99 -17.99 17.54 -39.29
CA ASN A 99 -18.42 18.84 -38.77
C ASN A 99 -17.63 19.29 -37.52
N GLU A 100 -16.45 18.73 -37.28
CA GLU A 100 -15.66 19.00 -36.09
C GLU A 100 -14.50 19.95 -36.41
N THR A 101 -14.42 21.08 -35.71
CA THR A 101 -13.26 21.97 -35.78
C THR A 101 -12.02 21.31 -35.17
N ASP A 102 -10.82 21.61 -35.65
CA ASP A 102 -9.56 21.05 -35.16
C ASP A 102 -9.39 21.15 -33.64
N ARG A 103 -9.83 22.25 -33.04
CA ARG A 103 -9.78 22.44 -31.58
C ARG A 103 -10.63 21.43 -30.83
N ASN A 104 -11.83 21.12 -31.34
CA ASN A 104 -12.73 20.14 -30.74
C ASN A 104 -12.18 18.72 -30.93
N TYR A 105 -11.59 18.44 -32.10
CA TYR A 105 -10.91 17.17 -32.37
C TYR A 105 -9.77 16.92 -31.38
N ILE A 106 -8.88 17.91 -31.16
CA ILE A 106 -7.79 17.81 -30.18
C ILE A 106 -8.34 17.61 -28.76
N GLN A 107 -9.40 18.32 -28.37
CA GLN A 107 -10.02 18.14 -27.05
C GLN A 107 -10.60 16.73 -26.88
N ARG A 108 -11.20 16.17 -27.93
CA ARG A 108 -11.71 14.80 -27.92
C ARG A 108 -10.57 13.79 -27.76
N LEU A 109 -9.47 13.95 -28.50
CA LEU A 109 -8.26 13.14 -28.36
C LEU A 109 -7.71 13.20 -26.93
N ASP A 110 -7.61 14.39 -26.35
CA ASP A 110 -7.14 14.57 -24.97
C ASP A 110 -8.05 13.87 -23.95
N HIS A 111 -9.36 13.93 -24.15
CA HIS A 111 -10.33 13.26 -23.29
C HIS A 111 -10.17 11.73 -23.39
N GLU A 112 -10.02 11.20 -24.59
CA GLU A 112 -9.86 9.77 -24.84
C GLU A 112 -8.52 9.23 -24.33
N ALA A 113 -7.44 9.99 -24.50
CA ALA A 113 -6.14 9.66 -23.93
C ALA A 113 -6.19 9.62 -22.39
N LYS A 114 -6.86 10.59 -21.76
CA LYS A 114 -7.08 10.58 -20.29
C LYS A 114 -7.90 9.36 -19.86
N PHE A 115 -8.93 9.03 -20.62
CA PHE A 115 -9.80 7.88 -20.36
C PHE A 115 -9.02 6.56 -20.46
N ALA A 116 -8.23 6.37 -21.52
CA ALA A 116 -7.36 5.20 -21.71
C ALA A 116 -6.31 5.06 -20.58
N LEU A 117 -5.66 6.16 -20.20
CA LEU A 117 -4.71 6.17 -19.07
C LEU A 117 -5.38 5.79 -17.75
N ASN A 118 -6.58 6.31 -17.50
CA ASN A 118 -7.34 5.97 -16.30
C ASN A 118 -7.77 4.51 -16.32
N ARG A 119 -8.27 3.99 -17.45
CA ARG A 119 -8.59 2.57 -17.64
C ARG A 119 -7.39 1.69 -17.31
N ALA A 120 -6.22 1.95 -17.90
CA ALA A 120 -5.00 1.21 -17.62
C ALA A 120 -4.59 1.25 -16.13
N ARG A 121 -4.77 2.41 -15.46
CA ARG A 121 -4.55 2.52 -14.01
C ARG A 121 -5.50 1.66 -13.19
N TYR A 122 -6.78 1.60 -13.57
CA TYR A 122 -7.78 0.77 -12.91
C TYR A 122 -7.51 -0.71 -13.11
N GLU A 123 -7.21 -1.13 -14.34
CA GLU A 123 -6.87 -2.52 -14.67
C GLU A 123 -5.64 -2.97 -13.87
N SER A 124 -4.59 -2.16 -13.82
CA SER A 124 -3.38 -2.44 -13.04
C SER A 124 -3.63 -2.46 -11.52
N LYS A 125 -4.46 -1.53 -11.01
CA LYS A 125 -4.74 -1.42 -9.57
C LYS A 125 -5.57 -2.59 -9.05
N TYR A 126 -6.50 -3.10 -9.85
CA TYR A 126 -7.46 -4.12 -9.43
C TYR A 126 -7.18 -5.51 -10.02
N ASP A 127 -6.21 -5.63 -10.94
CA ASP A 127 -5.87 -6.87 -11.64
C ASP A 127 -7.10 -7.46 -12.36
N VAL A 128 -7.81 -6.59 -13.08
CA VAL A 128 -9.03 -6.90 -13.85
C VAL A 128 -8.83 -6.36 -15.26
N LYS A 129 -9.31 -7.07 -16.28
CA LYS A 129 -9.45 -6.52 -17.63
C LYS A 129 -10.82 -5.88 -17.79
N LEU A 130 -10.86 -4.59 -18.07
CA LEU A 130 -12.11 -3.90 -18.38
C LEU A 130 -12.39 -4.13 -19.86
N VAL A 131 -13.56 -4.67 -20.21
CA VAL A 131 -13.99 -4.76 -21.61
C VAL A 131 -15.06 -3.71 -21.84
N ASN A 132 -14.86 -2.87 -22.85
CA ASN A 132 -15.85 -1.88 -23.24
C ASN A 132 -16.99 -2.63 -23.94
N THR A 133 -18.15 -2.70 -23.30
CA THR A 133 -19.38 -3.18 -23.93
C THR A 133 -20.24 -1.97 -24.22
N VAL A 134 -20.36 -1.62 -25.50
CA VAL A 134 -21.25 -0.54 -25.94
C VAL A 134 -22.67 -1.10 -25.93
N LYS A 135 -23.46 -0.75 -24.92
CA LYS A 135 -24.91 -1.00 -24.87
C LYS A 135 -25.60 0.35 -24.96
N GLY A 136 -25.88 0.79 -26.20
CA GLY A 136 -26.43 2.12 -26.49
C GLY A 136 -25.41 3.24 -26.29
N ASP A 137 -25.89 4.43 -25.91
CA ASP A 137 -25.06 5.64 -25.72
C ASP A 137 -24.24 5.65 -24.42
N HIS A 138 -24.38 4.62 -23.58
CA HIS A 138 -23.68 4.54 -22.30
C HIS A 138 -22.55 3.51 -22.35
N HIS A 139 -21.33 3.96 -22.03
CA HIS A 139 -20.19 3.09 -21.83
C HIS A 139 -20.37 2.28 -20.54
N GLN A 140 -20.81 1.03 -20.66
CA GLN A 140 -20.76 0.06 -19.57
C GLN A 140 -19.44 -0.72 -19.65
N PHE A 141 -18.83 -0.96 -18.49
CA PHE A 141 -17.64 -1.79 -18.41
C PHE A 141 -17.99 -3.10 -17.75
N GLU A 142 -17.77 -4.19 -18.47
CA GLU A 142 -17.86 -5.51 -17.89
C GLU A 142 -16.52 -5.87 -17.24
N VAL A 143 -16.56 -6.18 -15.94
CA VAL A 143 -15.40 -6.56 -15.13
C VAL A 143 -15.13 -8.04 -15.36
N LYS A 144 -14.33 -8.39 -16.38
CA LYS A 144 -13.84 -9.76 -16.53
C LYS A 144 -12.68 -9.98 -15.56
N LYS A 145 -12.99 -10.63 -14.44
CA LYS A 145 -11.98 -11.11 -13.49
C LYS A 145 -11.26 -12.31 -14.12
N GLU A 146 -10.13 -12.07 -14.74
CA GLU A 146 -9.22 -13.17 -15.04
C GLU A 146 -8.73 -13.74 -13.71
N LYS A 147 -8.97 -15.03 -13.48
CA LYS A 147 -8.43 -15.71 -12.31
C LYS A 147 -6.91 -15.64 -12.44
N SER A 148 -6.24 -14.83 -11.63
CA SER A 148 -4.78 -14.75 -11.68
C SER A 148 -4.20 -16.16 -11.65
N GLN A 149 -3.20 -16.46 -12.49
CA GLN A 149 -2.57 -17.79 -12.54
C GLN A 149 -2.10 -18.28 -11.16
N ARG A 150 -1.81 -17.33 -10.25
CA ARG A 150 -1.47 -17.59 -8.85
C ARG A 150 -2.65 -18.12 -8.04
N SER A 151 -3.86 -17.62 -8.28
CA SER A 151 -5.09 -18.12 -7.66
C SER A 151 -5.44 -19.52 -8.14
N GLU A 152 -5.23 -19.83 -9.42
CA GLU A 152 -5.45 -21.18 -9.96
C GLU A 152 -4.46 -22.20 -9.42
N LYS A 153 -3.15 -21.86 -9.38
CA LYS A 153 -2.14 -22.72 -8.74
C LYS A 153 -2.45 -22.98 -7.27
N ARG A 154 -2.97 -21.97 -6.55
CA ARG A 154 -3.39 -22.13 -5.16
C ARG A 154 -4.63 -23.02 -5.04
N LEU A 155 -5.58 -22.91 -5.96
CA LEU A 155 -6.77 -23.75 -5.99
C LEU A 155 -6.41 -25.21 -6.25
N LYS A 156 -5.55 -25.48 -7.25
CA LYS A 156 -5.04 -26.83 -7.54
C LYS A 156 -4.31 -27.44 -6.35
N ARG A 157 -3.49 -26.66 -5.63
CA ARG A 157 -2.83 -27.11 -4.39
C ARG A 157 -3.83 -27.46 -3.28
N LEU A 158 -4.91 -26.70 -3.16
CA LEU A 158 -5.95 -26.97 -2.15
C LEU A 158 -6.75 -28.23 -2.50
N GLN A 159 -7.03 -28.45 -3.78
CA GLN A 159 -7.66 -29.69 -4.27
C GLN A 159 -6.76 -30.89 -3.97
N GLY A 160 -5.48 -30.86 -4.37
CA GLY A 160 -4.54 -31.96 -4.07
C GLY A 160 -4.45 -32.29 -2.59
N LYS A 161 -4.42 -31.27 -1.70
CA LYS A 161 -4.45 -31.51 -0.24
C LYS A 161 -5.73 -32.19 0.26
N LYS A 162 -6.88 -31.92 -0.36
CA LYS A 162 -8.13 -32.58 -0.01
C LYS A 162 -8.12 -34.04 -0.44
N ASP A 163 -7.58 -34.31 -1.62
CA ASP A 163 -7.49 -35.66 -2.16
C ASP A 163 -6.50 -36.51 -1.35
N ASP A 164 -5.32 -35.97 -1.03
CA ASP A 164 -4.35 -36.59 -0.11
C ASP A 164 -4.97 -36.91 1.26
N TYR A 165 -5.83 -36.02 1.77
CA TYR A 165 -6.50 -36.23 3.06
C TYR A 165 -7.54 -37.35 2.98
N LYS A 166 -8.28 -37.47 1.87
CA LYS A 166 -9.23 -38.56 1.65
C LYS A 166 -8.52 -39.91 1.57
N LEU A 167 -7.44 -39.99 0.79
CA LEU A 167 -6.62 -41.20 0.66
C LEU A 167 -6.09 -41.66 2.02
N LYS A 168 -5.52 -40.74 2.81
CA LYS A 168 -5.05 -41.07 4.17
C LYS A 168 -6.17 -41.50 5.12
N LYS A 169 -7.39 -41.02 4.92
CA LYS A 169 -8.55 -41.42 5.73
C LYS A 169 -9.00 -42.84 5.38
N GLU A 170 -8.98 -43.19 4.10
CA GLU A 170 -9.27 -44.53 3.60
C GLU A 170 -8.20 -45.53 4.04
N GLU A 171 -6.92 -45.19 3.93
CA GLU A 171 -5.81 -46.01 4.46
C GLU A 171 -5.94 -46.29 5.95
N LYS A 172 -6.42 -45.31 6.74
CA LYS A 172 -6.62 -45.49 8.18
C LYS A 172 -7.81 -46.38 8.51
N LYS A 173 -8.86 -46.36 7.69
CA LYS A 173 -10.00 -47.27 7.86
C LYS A 173 -9.57 -48.71 7.57
N LEU A 174 -8.89 -48.93 6.44
CA LEU A 174 -8.31 -50.23 6.08
C LEU A 174 -7.37 -50.79 7.16
N LYS A 175 -6.62 -49.94 7.86
CA LYS A 175 -5.74 -50.37 8.98
C LYS A 175 -6.48 -50.69 10.27
N ASN A 176 -7.70 -50.19 10.44
CA ASN A 176 -8.46 -50.32 11.68
C ASN A 176 -9.54 -51.40 11.64
N ASP A 177 -9.93 -51.90 10.47
CA ASP A 177 -11.20 -52.61 10.38
C ASP A 177 -11.16 -54.10 10.80
N ASP A 178 -10.12 -54.91 10.54
CA ASP A 178 -10.36 -56.38 10.65
C ASP A 178 -9.46 -57.21 11.58
N PHE A 179 -8.30 -56.71 12.06
CA PHE A 179 -7.32 -57.59 12.71
C PHE A 179 -7.16 -57.45 14.23
N ASN A 180 -7.71 -56.40 14.86
CA ASN A 180 -7.61 -56.19 16.31
C ASN A 180 -8.88 -56.53 17.09
N ILE A 181 -10.02 -56.79 16.43
CA ILE A 181 -11.28 -57.14 17.09
C ILE A 181 -11.31 -58.63 17.46
N PHE A 182 -10.51 -59.48 16.80
CA PHE A 182 -10.49 -60.93 17.04
C PHE A 182 -9.38 -61.43 17.99
N GLN A 183 -8.64 -60.54 18.66
CA GLN A 183 -7.79 -60.96 19.78
C GLN A 183 -8.60 -61.02 21.08
N ASP A 184 -9.66 -61.82 21.09
CA ASP A 184 -10.29 -62.28 22.33
C ASP A 184 -9.28 -63.18 23.04
N LYS A 185 -8.47 -62.58 23.92
CA LYS A 185 -7.75 -63.35 24.93
C LYS A 185 -8.81 -63.84 25.91
N PRO A 186 -9.15 -65.14 25.96
CA PRO A 186 -10.04 -65.64 26.99
C PRO A 186 -9.38 -65.38 28.35
N LYS A 187 -10.01 -64.56 29.18
CA LYS A 187 -9.59 -64.35 30.56
C LYS A 187 -9.95 -65.62 31.35
N PHE A 188 -9.08 -66.63 31.28
CA PHE A 188 -9.15 -67.71 32.27
C PHE A 188 -8.87 -67.12 33.64
N GLY A 189 -9.79 -67.40 34.57
CA GLY A 189 -9.90 -66.77 35.87
C GLY A 189 -8.62 -66.89 36.69
N GLU A 190 -7.94 -65.77 36.83
CA GLU A 190 -6.92 -65.57 37.85
C GLU A 190 -7.65 -65.19 39.14
N ILE A 191 -7.63 -66.10 40.11
CA ILE A 191 -8.18 -65.87 41.45
C ILE A 191 -7.32 -64.79 42.10
N VAL A 192 -7.89 -63.60 42.27
CA VAL A 192 -7.22 -62.40 42.79
C VAL A 192 -6.99 -62.55 44.29
N HIS A 193 -5.74 -62.84 44.68
CA HIS A 193 -5.31 -62.83 46.09
C HIS A 193 -4.66 -61.51 46.53
N GLU A 194 -4.47 -60.54 45.64
CA GLU A 194 -3.82 -59.28 46.00
C GLU A 194 -4.82 -58.25 46.54
N PRO A 195 -4.51 -57.62 47.70
CA PRO A 195 -5.37 -56.59 48.26
C PRO A 195 -5.45 -55.38 47.32
N PRO A 196 -6.62 -54.71 47.24
CA PRO A 196 -6.83 -53.61 46.32
C PRO A 196 -5.84 -52.47 46.58
N THR A 197 -5.08 -52.11 45.56
CA THR A 197 -4.14 -50.99 45.63
C THR A 197 -4.90 -49.66 45.60
N LEU A 198 -4.69 -48.85 46.64
CA LEU A 198 -5.27 -47.50 46.76
C LEU A 198 -4.71 -46.59 45.67
N THR A 199 -5.44 -46.49 44.56
CA THR A 199 -5.12 -45.56 43.48
C THR A 199 -5.57 -44.16 43.88
N PHE A 200 -4.64 -43.37 44.40
CA PHE A 200 -4.88 -41.93 44.57
C PHE A 200 -5.14 -41.33 43.19
N SER A 201 -6.37 -40.84 42.99
CA SER A 201 -6.77 -40.08 41.81
C SER A 201 -5.75 -38.97 41.57
N LYS A 202 -4.92 -39.15 40.53
CA LYS A 202 -3.91 -38.17 40.15
C LYS A 202 -4.69 -36.92 39.77
N ARG A 203 -4.65 -35.89 40.63
CA ARG A 203 -5.16 -34.54 40.30
C ARG A 203 -4.54 -34.16 38.96
N SER A 204 -5.36 -34.13 37.91
CA SER A 204 -4.90 -33.76 36.58
C SER A 204 -4.34 -32.34 36.69
N ARG A 205 -3.04 -32.19 36.44
CA ARG A 205 -2.45 -30.86 36.31
C ARG A 205 -3.22 -30.20 35.18
N ILE A 206 -4.01 -29.18 35.51
CA ILE A 206 -4.72 -28.38 34.53
C ILE A 206 -3.65 -27.89 33.56
N ASP A 207 -3.73 -28.32 32.31
CA ASP A 207 -2.78 -27.96 31.26
C ASP A 207 -2.90 -26.45 31.00
N THR A 208 -2.21 -25.64 31.80
CA THR A 208 -2.15 -24.17 31.65
C THR A 208 -1.70 -23.77 30.24
N SER A 209 -1.02 -24.68 29.54
CA SER A 209 -0.62 -24.52 28.14
C SER A 209 -1.79 -24.39 27.16
N LYS A 210 -2.92 -25.07 27.40
CA LYS A 210 -4.09 -25.00 26.51
C LYS A 210 -4.83 -23.69 26.69
N GLU A 211 -5.02 -23.28 27.94
CA GLU A 211 -5.70 -22.02 28.28
C GLU A 211 -4.87 -20.80 27.87
N ALA A 212 -3.55 -20.83 28.08
CA ALA A 212 -2.65 -19.78 27.59
C ALA A 212 -2.65 -19.67 26.06
N LYS A 213 -2.65 -20.81 25.34
CA LYS A 213 -2.76 -20.81 23.86
C LYS A 213 -4.11 -20.26 23.41
N PHE A 214 -5.18 -20.60 24.09
CA PHE A 214 -6.52 -20.09 23.79
C PHE A 214 -6.61 -18.57 24.00
N ALA A 215 -6.11 -18.07 25.14
CA ALA A 215 -6.05 -16.65 25.44
C ALA A 215 -5.22 -15.86 24.41
N LEU A 216 -4.06 -16.40 24.00
CA LEU A 216 -3.21 -15.78 22.97
C LEU A 216 -3.92 -15.71 21.60
N ASN A 217 -4.60 -16.78 21.20
CA ASN A 217 -5.34 -16.83 19.95
C ASN A 217 -6.54 -15.88 19.96
N ARG A 218 -7.24 -15.77 21.09
CA ARG A 218 -8.32 -14.78 21.30
C ARG A 218 -7.80 -13.36 21.12
N ALA A 219 -6.72 -12.98 21.83
CA ALA A 219 -6.14 -11.65 21.72
C ALA A 219 -5.69 -11.29 20.28
N ARG A 220 -5.13 -12.27 19.55
CA ARG A 220 -4.78 -12.10 18.13
C ARG A 220 -6.01 -11.83 17.27
N TYR A 221 -7.09 -12.57 17.48
CA TYR A 221 -8.33 -12.40 16.72
C TYR A 221 -8.96 -11.02 16.99
N GLU A 222 -9.08 -10.64 18.27
CA GLU A 222 -9.61 -9.33 18.68
C GLU A 222 -8.81 -8.18 18.08
N SER A 223 -7.47 -8.28 18.06
CA SER A 223 -6.59 -7.26 17.46
C SER A 223 -6.71 -7.13 15.94
N LYS A 224 -7.02 -8.23 15.24
CA LYS A 224 -7.07 -8.28 13.78
C LYS A 224 -8.38 -7.71 13.24
N TYR A 225 -9.47 -7.93 13.96
CA TYR A 225 -10.81 -7.59 13.49
C TYR A 225 -11.41 -6.38 14.21
N ASP A 226 -10.71 -5.78 15.19
CA ASP A 226 -11.24 -4.70 16.04
C ASP A 226 -12.59 -5.09 16.68
N VAL A 227 -12.67 -6.32 17.20
CA VAL A 227 -13.86 -6.89 17.86
C VAL A 227 -13.45 -7.35 19.26
N LYS A 228 -14.31 -7.16 20.27
CA LYS A 228 -14.16 -7.86 21.55
C LYS A 228 -15.06 -9.09 21.56
N LEU A 229 -14.48 -10.26 21.83
CA LEU A 229 -15.26 -11.46 22.08
C LEU A 229 -15.68 -11.39 23.55
N VAL A 230 -16.98 -11.41 23.84
CA VAL A 230 -17.47 -11.50 25.22
C VAL A 230 -17.86 -12.95 25.47
N ASN A 231 -17.35 -13.55 26.55
CA ASN A 231 -17.78 -14.89 26.94
C ASN A 231 -19.16 -14.77 27.57
N THR A 232 -20.19 -15.17 26.84
CA THR A 232 -21.52 -15.38 27.41
C THR A 232 -21.65 -16.86 27.72
N VAL A 233 -21.52 -17.22 28.99
CA VAL A 233 -21.79 -18.60 29.43
C VAL A 233 -23.30 -18.76 29.53
N LYS A 234 -23.91 -19.46 28.57
CA LYS A 234 -25.27 -19.97 28.65
C LYS A 234 -25.20 -21.48 28.50
N GLY A 235 -25.13 -22.21 29.62
CA GLY A 235 -24.98 -23.67 29.68
C GLY A 235 -23.57 -24.17 29.35
N ASP A 236 -23.46 -25.46 29.02
CA ASP A 236 -22.19 -26.17 28.72
C ASP A 236 -21.57 -25.80 27.35
N HIS A 237 -22.20 -24.90 26.60
CA HIS A 237 -21.73 -24.45 25.29
C HIS A 237 -21.19 -23.02 25.35
N HIS A 238 -19.90 -22.87 25.05
CA HIS A 238 -19.26 -21.56 24.90
C HIS A 238 -19.72 -20.88 23.61
N GLN A 239 -20.69 -19.96 23.71
CA GLN A 239 -21.05 -19.05 22.63
C GLN A 239 -20.31 -17.72 22.81
N PHE A 240 -19.75 -17.18 21.71
CA PHE A 240 -19.07 -15.88 21.70
C PHE A 240 -19.95 -14.87 20.99
N GLU A 241 -20.39 -13.85 21.70
CA GLU A 241 -21.07 -12.71 21.09
C GLU A 241 -20.02 -11.70 20.58
N VAL A 242 -20.14 -11.33 19.31
CA VAL A 242 -19.25 -10.37 18.63
C VAL A 242 -19.80 -8.97 18.86
N LYS A 243 -19.31 -8.28 19.90
CA LYS A 243 -19.63 -6.86 20.10
C LYS A 243 -18.63 -6.00 19.33
N LYS A 244 -19.14 -5.25 18.34
CA LYS A 244 -18.37 -4.24 17.59
C LYS A 244 -18.17 -3.01 18.47
N GLU A 245 -17.26 -3.11 19.43
CA GLU A 245 -16.77 -1.92 20.12
C GLU A 245 -15.74 -1.23 19.23
N LYS A 246 -15.97 0.04 18.88
CA LYS A 246 -14.97 0.83 18.17
C LYS A 246 -13.71 0.87 19.03
N SER A 247 -12.65 0.21 18.59
CA SER A 247 -11.41 0.19 19.38
C SER A 247 -10.93 1.62 19.60
N GLN A 248 -10.45 1.96 20.80
CA GLN A 248 -9.89 3.29 21.09
C GLN A 248 -8.81 3.72 20.06
N ARG A 249 -8.16 2.72 19.44
CA ARG A 249 -7.18 2.91 18.37
C ARG A 249 -7.82 3.34 17.05
N SER A 250 -8.94 2.72 16.66
CA SER A 250 -9.76 3.12 15.50
C SER A 250 -10.32 4.54 15.67
N GLU A 251 -10.71 4.89 16.89
CA GLU A 251 -11.26 6.21 17.23
C GLU A 251 -10.18 7.30 17.22
N LYS A 252 -9.01 7.04 17.81
CA LYS A 252 -7.83 7.92 17.66
C LYS A 252 -7.42 8.09 16.20
N ARG A 253 -7.55 7.05 15.38
CA ARG A 253 -7.24 7.12 13.94
C ARG A 253 -8.26 7.98 13.18
N LEU A 254 -9.55 7.87 13.50
CA LEU A 254 -10.61 8.72 12.96
C LEU A 254 -10.40 10.19 13.32
N LYS A 255 -10.07 10.50 14.58
CA LYS A 255 -9.73 11.87 15.02
C LYS A 255 -8.54 12.45 14.25
N ARG A 256 -7.49 11.65 14.01
CA ARG A 256 -6.34 12.07 13.18
C ARG A 256 -6.70 12.30 11.71
N LEU A 257 -7.64 11.54 11.17
CA LEU A 257 -8.11 11.72 9.79
C LEU A 257 -9.00 12.95 9.63
N GLN A 258 -9.82 13.26 10.64
CA GLN A 258 -10.59 14.50 10.69
C GLN A 258 -9.67 15.72 10.76
N GLY A 259 -8.71 15.76 11.69
CA GLY A 259 -7.76 16.86 11.78
C GLY A 259 -6.97 17.11 10.48
N LYS A 260 -6.60 16.06 9.76
CA LYS A 260 -5.94 16.20 8.44
C LYS A 260 -6.85 16.79 7.35
N LYS A 261 -8.16 16.55 7.41
CA LYS A 261 -9.13 17.16 6.47
C LYS A 261 -9.28 18.65 6.77
N ASP A 262 -9.31 19.01 8.05
CA ASP A 262 -9.43 20.40 8.49
C ASP A 262 -8.16 21.20 8.14
N ASP A 263 -6.97 20.64 8.38
CA ASP A 263 -5.69 21.20 7.94
C ASP A 263 -5.64 21.42 6.41
N TYR A 264 -6.22 20.50 5.64
CA TYR A 264 -6.25 20.61 4.18
C TYR A 264 -7.22 21.69 3.72
N LYS A 265 -8.38 21.84 4.38
CA LYS A 265 -9.33 22.93 4.11
C LYS A 265 -8.71 24.29 4.41
N LEU A 266 -8.10 24.44 5.59
CA LEU A 266 -7.40 25.68 5.98
C LEU A 266 -6.31 26.07 4.97
N LYS A 267 -5.47 25.12 4.55
CA LYS A 267 -4.44 25.37 3.52
C LYS A 267 -5.03 25.71 2.15
N LYS A 268 -6.24 25.23 1.84
CA LYS A 268 -6.92 25.54 0.58
C LYS A 268 -7.48 26.96 0.62
N GLU A 269 -8.04 27.39 1.74
CA GLU A 269 -8.53 28.75 1.98
C GLU A 269 -7.39 29.77 2.02
N GLU A 270 -6.29 29.45 2.70
CA GLU A 270 -5.09 30.30 2.73
C GLU A 270 -4.49 30.53 1.33
N LYS A 271 -4.56 29.52 0.45
CA LYS A 271 -4.16 29.66 -0.96
C LYS A 271 -5.13 30.50 -1.78
N LYS A 272 -6.43 30.50 -1.47
CA LYS A 272 -7.39 31.36 -2.14
C LYS A 272 -7.13 32.82 -1.80
N LEU A 273 -6.99 33.13 -0.51
CA LEU A 273 -6.66 34.48 -0.03
C LEU A 273 -5.38 35.02 -0.69
N LYS A 274 -4.32 34.22 -0.75
CA LYS A 274 -3.07 34.63 -1.42
C LYS A 274 -3.21 34.89 -2.92
N ASN A 275 -4.17 34.24 -3.59
CA ASN A 275 -4.42 34.49 -5.02
C ASN A 275 -5.29 35.75 -5.22
N ASP A 276 -6.23 36.01 -4.31
CA ASP A 276 -7.06 37.21 -4.35
C ASP A 276 -6.21 38.46 -4.10
N ASP A 277 -5.26 38.42 -3.16
CA ASP A 277 -4.28 39.50 -2.92
C ASP A 277 -3.38 39.76 -4.13
N PHE A 278 -3.09 38.73 -4.93
CA PHE A 278 -2.25 38.86 -6.13
C PHE A 278 -3.00 39.51 -7.31
N ASN A 279 -4.33 39.38 -7.35
CA ASN A 279 -5.16 40.03 -8.37
C ASN A 279 -5.40 41.52 -8.08
N ILE A 280 -5.37 41.95 -6.81
CA ILE A 280 -5.51 43.36 -6.43
C ILE A 280 -4.34 44.22 -6.97
N PHE A 281 -3.19 43.60 -7.28
CA PHE A 281 -2.01 44.31 -7.79
C PHE A 281 -1.95 44.43 -9.33
N GLN A 282 -2.90 43.82 -10.07
CA GLN A 282 -2.97 43.95 -11.53
C GLN A 282 -3.94 45.04 -12.01
N ASP A 283 -4.80 45.56 -11.13
CA ASP A 283 -5.56 46.79 -11.38
C ASP A 283 -4.71 48.03 -11.07
N LYS A 284 -3.49 48.07 -11.61
CA LYS A 284 -2.83 49.38 -11.76
C LYS A 284 -3.67 50.15 -12.78
N PRO A 285 -4.21 51.34 -12.43
CA PRO A 285 -4.85 52.18 -13.43
C PRO A 285 -3.82 52.38 -14.53
N LYS A 286 -4.18 51.99 -15.75
CA LYS A 286 -3.40 52.32 -16.95
C LYS A 286 -3.28 53.85 -16.93
N PHE A 287 -2.12 54.36 -16.54
CA PHE A 287 -1.80 55.77 -16.65
C PHE A 287 -2.10 56.16 -18.10
N GLY A 288 -3.00 57.15 -18.21
CA GLY A 288 -3.69 57.48 -19.44
C GLY A 288 -2.74 57.61 -20.61
N GLU A 289 -3.05 56.87 -21.66
CA GLU A 289 -2.70 57.27 -23.01
C GLU A 289 -3.40 58.61 -23.22
N ILE A 290 -2.63 59.70 -23.18
CA ILE A 290 -3.10 61.04 -23.51
C ILE A 290 -3.37 61.03 -25.01
N VAL A 291 -4.56 60.57 -25.38
CA VAL A 291 -5.11 60.74 -26.72
C VAL A 291 -5.58 62.19 -26.76
N HIS A 292 -4.84 63.03 -27.47
CA HIS A 292 -5.31 64.34 -27.88
C HIS A 292 -6.47 64.14 -28.86
N GLU A 293 -7.69 64.03 -28.34
CA GLU A 293 -8.88 64.17 -29.17
C GLU A 293 -9.10 65.68 -29.46
N PRO A 294 -9.29 66.06 -30.74
CA PRO A 294 -9.66 67.42 -31.06
C PRO A 294 -11.03 67.75 -30.42
N PRO A 295 -11.23 68.98 -29.92
CA PRO A 295 -12.46 69.36 -29.23
C PRO A 295 -13.64 69.24 -30.19
N THR A 296 -14.42 68.17 -30.05
CA THR A 296 -15.72 68.07 -30.69
C THR A 296 -16.73 68.83 -29.82
N LEU A 297 -17.21 69.94 -30.37
CA LEU A 297 -18.34 70.71 -29.86
C LEU A 297 -19.58 69.82 -29.81
N THR A 298 -19.78 69.13 -28.70
CA THR A 298 -21.03 68.43 -28.43
C THR A 298 -22.04 69.45 -27.92
N PHE A 299 -23.02 69.78 -28.77
CA PHE A 299 -24.19 70.53 -28.39
C PHE A 299 -24.94 69.75 -27.30
N SER A 300 -24.79 70.19 -26.05
CA SER A 300 -25.57 69.73 -24.91
C SER A 300 -27.06 69.99 -25.19
N LYS A 301 -27.79 68.91 -25.53
CA LYS A 301 -29.25 68.92 -25.50
C LYS A 301 -29.64 69.04 -24.03
N ARG A 302 -30.01 70.24 -23.62
CA ARG A 302 -30.69 70.54 -22.35
C ARG A 302 -31.84 69.54 -22.18
N SER A 303 -31.68 68.62 -21.25
CA SER A 303 -32.77 67.79 -20.75
C SER A 303 -33.80 68.73 -20.11
N ARG A 304 -35.04 68.70 -20.62
CA ARG A 304 -36.19 69.31 -19.96
C ARG A 304 -36.29 68.74 -18.55
N ILE A 305 -36.25 69.62 -17.56
CA ILE A 305 -36.54 69.30 -16.17
C ILE A 305 -38.06 69.11 -16.10
N ASP A 306 -38.52 67.88 -15.88
CA ASP A 306 -39.91 67.58 -15.57
C ASP A 306 -40.23 68.10 -14.15
N THR A 307 -40.98 69.19 -14.06
CA THR A 307 -41.38 69.84 -12.80
C THR A 307 -42.66 69.27 -12.18
N SER A 308 -43.12 68.07 -12.58
CA SER A 308 -44.46 67.57 -12.23
C SER A 308 -44.58 66.89 -10.86
N LYS A 309 -43.55 66.88 -10.01
CA LYS A 309 -43.62 66.27 -8.66
C LYS A 309 -42.90 67.09 -7.59
N VAL A 310 -43.46 68.26 -7.27
CA VAL A 310 -43.22 68.89 -5.96
C VAL A 310 -44.56 68.87 -5.21
N LYS A 311 -44.77 67.84 -4.39
CA LYS A 311 -45.82 67.85 -3.37
C LYS A 311 -45.33 68.74 -2.24
N LEU A 312 -45.82 69.98 -2.20
CA LEU A 312 -45.77 70.83 -1.02
C LEU A 312 -46.69 70.22 0.05
N ALA A 313 -46.08 69.65 1.09
CA ALA A 313 -46.76 69.42 2.36
C ALA A 313 -46.67 70.73 3.14
N PHE A 314 -47.79 71.44 3.25
CA PHE A 314 -47.99 72.47 4.26
C PHE A 314 -48.70 71.82 5.46
N CYS A 315 -48.24 72.23 6.65
CA CYS A 315 -48.65 71.77 7.98
C CYS A 315 -50.16 71.81 8.22
#